data_AF-A0A957Z1R0-F1
#
_entry.id   AF-A0A957Z1R0-F1
#
_cell.length_a   1.000
_cell.length_b   1.000
_cell.length_c   1.000
_cell.angle_alpha   90.00
_cell.angle_beta   90.00
_cell.angle_gamma   90.00
#
_symmetry.space_group_name_H-M   'P 1'
#
loop_
_entity.id
_entity.type
_entity.pdbx_description
1 polymer ?
#
loop_
_entity_poly.entity_id
_entity_poly.type
_entity_poly.pdbx_seq_one_letter_code
_entity_poly.pdbx_strand_id
1 'polypeptide(L)'
;MGQFVPRNSPTILNSALLTQQFWDGRVQSYALNGAADPGAVQVKTNERLVNDLALTDPLAAQALFPVASLHEMAGATFGGLAANTIRTQLLARLQAIPAYVDAFRAIFGRAEETPQEAVTLSRFVEALAAFERRLIYT
;
A
#
# COMPACT_ATOMS: atom_id res chain seq x y z
N MET A 1 -27.08 -8.55 -0.92
CA MET A 1 -26.80 -8.31 0.51
C MET A 1 -25.31 -8.06 0.65
N GLY A 2 -24.89 -7.00 1.35
CA GLY A 2 -23.46 -6.75 1.62
C GLY A 2 -22.93 -7.76 2.63
N GLN A 3 -21.82 -8.44 2.34
CA GLN A 3 -21.20 -9.41 3.24
C GLN A 3 -20.18 -8.69 4.13
N PHE A 4 -20.31 -8.85 5.44
CA PHE A 4 -19.38 -8.25 6.41
C PHE A 4 -18.03 -9.01 6.42
N VAL A 5 -16.94 -8.26 6.57
CA VAL A 5 -15.61 -8.84 6.89
C VAL A 5 -15.66 -9.41 8.32
N PRO A 6 -15.17 -10.63 8.57
CA PRO A 6 -15.31 -11.31 9.88
C PRO A 6 -14.38 -10.74 10.98
N ARG A 7 -13.84 -9.53 10.81
CA ARG A 7 -12.93 -8.87 11.75
C ARG A 7 -13.24 -7.37 11.79
N ASN A 8 -13.11 -6.76 12.97
CA ASN A 8 -13.23 -5.32 13.14
C ASN A 8 -12.07 -4.57 12.45
N SER A 9 -12.33 -3.38 11.94
CA SER A 9 -11.28 -2.49 11.42
C SER A 9 -10.40 -1.97 12.57
N PRO A 10 -9.06 -2.15 12.52
CA PRO A 10 -8.17 -1.55 13.50
C PRO A 10 -8.11 -0.02 13.33
N THR A 11 -7.65 0.69 14.36
CA THR A 11 -7.35 2.12 14.26
C THR A 11 -6.10 2.38 13.42
N ILE A 12 -6.06 3.52 12.73
CA ILE A 12 -4.85 4.02 12.05
C ILE A 12 -4.02 4.95 12.95
N LEU A 13 -4.53 5.34 14.12
CA LEU A 13 -3.78 6.14 15.08
C LEU A 13 -2.64 5.30 15.65
N ASN A 14 -1.42 5.84 15.66
CA ASN A 14 -0.21 5.16 16.12
C ASN A 14 0.14 3.86 15.38
N SER A 15 -0.54 3.53 14.25
CA SER A 15 -0.27 2.30 13.48
C SER A 15 1.16 2.27 12.92
N ALA A 16 1.74 3.44 12.67
CA ALA A 16 3.13 3.62 12.23
C ALA A 16 4.17 3.13 13.24
N LEU A 17 3.81 2.97 14.52
CA LEU A 17 4.69 2.43 15.56
C LEU A 17 4.68 0.90 15.60
N LEU A 18 3.77 0.26 14.85
CA LEU A 18 3.62 -1.20 14.81
C LEU A 18 4.53 -1.82 13.75
N THR A 19 5.26 -2.86 14.14
CA THR A 19 6.12 -3.64 13.24
C THR A 19 5.34 -4.67 12.41
N GLN A 20 4.06 -4.88 12.74
CA GLN A 20 3.13 -5.77 12.04
C GLN A 20 1.82 -5.04 11.77
N GLN A 21 1.20 -5.35 10.63
CA GLN A 21 -0.10 -4.84 10.23
C GLN A 21 -1.09 -6.00 10.04
N PHE A 22 -2.38 -5.68 10.12
CA PHE A 22 -3.50 -6.63 10.24
C PHE A 22 -3.50 -7.44 11.55
N TRP A 23 -4.67 -7.91 11.96
CA TRP A 23 -4.85 -8.74 13.16
C TRP A 23 -4.08 -10.07 13.14
N ASP A 24 -3.74 -10.57 11.94
CA ASP A 24 -3.03 -11.83 11.74
C ASP A 24 -1.54 -11.65 11.39
N GLY A 25 -1.03 -10.42 11.40
CA GLY A 25 0.38 -10.13 11.14
C GLY A 25 0.86 -10.48 9.73
N ARG A 26 -0.05 -10.68 8.76
CA ARG A 26 0.30 -11.10 7.39
C ARG A 26 1.14 -10.10 6.60
N VAL A 27 1.36 -8.91 7.15
CA VAL A 27 2.27 -7.88 6.64
C VAL A 27 3.22 -7.50 7.78
N GLN A 28 4.47 -7.94 7.67
CA GLN A 28 5.47 -7.76 8.71
C GLN A 28 6.86 -7.58 8.10
N SER A 29 7.66 -6.70 8.70
CA SER A 29 9.11 -6.68 8.45
C SER A 29 9.79 -7.75 9.31
N TYR A 30 10.41 -8.75 8.67
CA TYR A 30 11.24 -9.72 9.39
C TYR A 30 12.65 -9.15 9.52
N ALA A 31 12.95 -8.51 10.66
CA ALA A 31 14.34 -8.30 11.05
C ALA A 31 14.91 -9.67 11.45
N LEU A 32 15.39 -10.44 10.47
CA LEU A 32 16.27 -11.57 10.76
C LEU A 32 17.51 -10.99 11.46
N ASN A 33 17.74 -11.44 12.70
CA ASN A 33 18.88 -11.12 13.56
C ASN A 33 20.15 -10.74 12.76
N GLY A 34 20.43 -9.43 12.60
CA GLY A 34 21.68 -8.94 12.02
C GLY A 34 21.61 -8.22 10.67
N ALA A 35 20.44 -7.76 10.19
CA ALA A 35 20.42 -6.80 9.09
C ALA A 35 21.21 -5.54 9.48
N ALA A 36 22.28 -5.24 8.72
CA ALA A 36 23.21 -4.13 9.00
C ALA A 36 22.52 -2.74 8.95
N ASP A 37 21.36 -2.66 8.29
CA ASP A 37 20.51 -1.48 8.25
C ASP A 37 19.04 -1.90 8.49
N PRO A 38 18.43 -1.55 9.63
CA PRO A 38 17.02 -1.84 9.90
C PRO A 38 16.06 -1.18 8.90
N GLY A 39 16.46 -0.09 8.23
CA GLY A 39 15.67 0.59 7.21
C GLY A 39 15.61 -0.12 5.85
N ALA A 40 16.52 -1.08 5.61
CA ALA A 40 16.59 -1.86 4.38
C ALA A 40 15.85 -3.20 4.45
N VAL A 41 15.25 -3.53 5.60
CA VAL A 41 14.55 -4.81 5.80
C VAL A 41 13.24 -4.79 5.03
N GLN A 42 13.15 -5.66 4.02
CA GLN A 42 11.92 -5.82 3.23
C GLN A 42 10.80 -6.43 4.07
N VAL A 43 9.61 -5.87 3.90
CA VAL A 43 8.36 -6.45 4.36
C VAL A 43 8.12 -7.76 3.63
N LYS A 44 7.65 -8.77 4.35
CA LYS A 44 7.17 -10.03 3.78
C LYS A 44 5.68 -10.15 3.97
N THR A 45 5.05 -10.67 2.93
CA THR A 45 3.61 -10.93 2.85
C THR A 45 3.37 -12.28 2.19
N ASN A 46 2.12 -12.74 2.22
CA ASN A 46 1.69 -13.95 1.52
C ASN A 46 1.49 -13.75 0.00
N GLU A 47 1.67 -12.54 -0.53
CA GLU A 47 1.50 -12.25 -1.96
C GLU A 47 2.85 -11.98 -2.63
N ARG A 48 3.26 -12.85 -3.56
CA ARG A 48 4.54 -12.73 -4.28
C ARG A 48 4.67 -11.38 -4.98
N LEU A 49 3.64 -10.92 -5.68
CA LEU A 49 3.68 -9.65 -6.41
C LEU A 49 3.89 -8.45 -5.49
N VAL A 50 3.40 -8.50 -4.25
CA VAL A 50 3.66 -7.45 -3.25
C VAL A 50 5.09 -7.54 -2.74
N ASN A 51 5.61 -8.74 -2.51
CA ASN A 51 7.00 -8.94 -2.10
C ASN A 51 8.00 -8.48 -3.19
N ASP A 52 7.66 -8.66 -4.46
CA ASP A 52 8.49 -8.25 -5.61
C ASP A 52 8.63 -6.71 -5.72
N LEU A 53 7.73 -5.93 -5.09
CA LEU A 53 7.87 -4.47 -4.96
C LEU A 53 8.98 -4.05 -3.98
N ALA A 54 9.55 -5.00 -3.21
CA ALA A 54 10.65 -4.78 -2.28
C ALA A 54 10.39 -3.65 -1.26
N LEU A 55 9.12 -3.46 -0.85
CA LEU A 55 8.74 -2.44 0.14
C LEU A 55 9.39 -2.73 1.49
N THR A 56 9.92 -1.70 2.14
CA THR A 56 10.53 -1.80 3.48
C THR A 56 9.61 -1.30 4.60
N ASP A 57 8.43 -0.79 4.22
CA ASP A 57 7.47 -0.19 5.12
C ASP A 57 6.17 -1.03 5.24
N PRO A 58 5.84 -1.56 6.42
CA PRO A 58 4.60 -2.30 6.65
C PRO A 58 3.33 -1.49 6.33
N LEU A 59 3.31 -0.18 6.55
CA LEU A 59 2.15 0.67 6.23
C LEU A 59 1.96 0.80 4.71
N ALA A 60 3.05 0.94 3.96
CA ALA A 60 2.98 0.94 2.51
C ALA A 60 2.51 -0.42 1.98
N ALA A 61 3.04 -1.52 2.52
CA ALA A 61 2.67 -2.85 2.09
C ALA A 61 1.21 -3.21 2.43
N GLN A 62 0.70 -2.83 3.61
CA GLN A 62 -0.67 -3.16 4.01
C GLN A 62 -1.71 -2.52 3.10
N ALA A 63 -1.44 -1.31 2.61
CA ALA A 63 -2.35 -0.55 1.74
C ALA A 63 -2.71 -1.29 0.43
N LEU A 64 -1.91 -2.27 0.03
CA LEU A 64 -2.15 -3.06 -1.18
C LEU A 64 -3.21 -4.14 -1.03
N PHE A 65 -3.64 -4.48 0.18
CA PHE A 65 -4.59 -5.58 0.40
C PHE A 65 -6.06 -5.14 0.36
N PRO A 66 -6.48 -4.06 1.06
CA PRO A 66 -7.89 -3.66 1.04
C PRO A 66 -8.42 -3.33 -0.36
N VAL A 67 -7.58 -2.70 -1.19
CA VAL A 67 -7.90 -2.32 -2.57
C VAL A 67 -8.27 -3.51 -3.46
N ALA A 68 -7.75 -4.69 -3.18
CA ALA A 68 -7.97 -5.90 -3.97
C ALA A 68 -8.99 -6.86 -3.32
N SER A 69 -9.46 -6.58 -2.10
CA SER A 69 -10.37 -7.45 -1.37
C SER A 69 -11.83 -7.20 -1.80
N LEU A 70 -12.49 -8.26 -2.29
CA LEU A 70 -13.90 -8.24 -2.69
C LEU A 70 -14.83 -7.76 -1.58
N HIS A 71 -14.53 -8.13 -0.33
CA HIS A 71 -15.34 -7.75 0.83
C HIS A 71 -14.95 -6.39 1.43
N GLU A 72 -14.01 -5.68 0.80
CA GLU A 72 -13.57 -4.34 1.21
C GLU A 72 -13.68 -3.35 0.04
N MET A 73 -12.57 -2.78 -0.44
CA MET A 73 -12.62 -1.68 -1.41
C MET A 73 -12.84 -2.15 -2.85
N ALA A 74 -12.51 -3.40 -3.20
CA ALA A 74 -12.75 -3.89 -4.55
C ALA A 74 -14.26 -3.96 -4.84
N GLY A 75 -15.02 -4.44 -3.85
CA GLY A 75 -16.47 -4.53 -3.89
C GLY A 75 -17.01 -5.26 -5.13
N ALA A 76 -18.29 -5.06 -5.41
CA ALA A 76 -18.92 -5.60 -6.62
C ALA A 76 -18.37 -4.95 -7.91
N THR A 77 -17.81 -3.75 -7.82
CA THR A 77 -17.28 -2.97 -8.96
C THR A 77 -16.12 -3.70 -9.65
N PHE A 78 -15.22 -4.28 -8.87
CA PHE A 78 -14.08 -5.03 -9.39
C PHE A 78 -14.26 -6.55 -9.24
N GLY A 79 -15.21 -7.00 -8.40
CA GLY A 79 -15.69 -8.37 -8.38
C GLY A 79 -14.58 -9.40 -8.18
N GLY A 80 -14.61 -10.48 -8.96
CA GLY A 80 -13.65 -11.59 -8.93
C GLY A 80 -12.41 -11.39 -9.80
N LEU A 81 -12.08 -10.15 -10.19
CA LEU A 81 -10.85 -9.88 -10.92
C LEU A 81 -9.62 -10.25 -10.07
N ALA A 82 -8.54 -10.64 -10.73
CA ALA A 82 -7.28 -10.90 -10.05
C ALA A 82 -6.78 -9.64 -9.35
N ALA A 83 -6.21 -9.78 -8.14
CA ALA A 83 -5.76 -8.67 -7.31
C ALA A 83 -4.85 -7.68 -8.06
N ASN A 84 -3.93 -8.18 -8.89
CA ASN A 84 -3.05 -7.34 -9.70
C ASN A 84 -3.82 -6.52 -10.75
N THR A 85 -4.81 -7.12 -11.40
CA THR A 85 -5.68 -6.41 -12.37
C THR A 85 -6.42 -5.27 -11.69
N ILE A 86 -6.91 -5.48 -10.46
CA ILE A 86 -7.58 -4.44 -9.69
C ILE A 86 -6.63 -3.29 -9.38
N ARG A 87 -5.39 -3.58 -8.95
CA ARG A 87 -4.37 -2.56 -8.67
C ARG A 87 -3.96 -1.78 -9.92
N THR A 88 -3.84 -2.44 -11.07
CA THR A 88 -3.59 -1.74 -12.35
C THR A 88 -4.75 -0.81 -12.72
N GLN A 89 -6.00 -1.24 -12.54
CA GLN A 89 -7.16 -0.39 -12.80
C GLN A 89 -7.26 0.78 -11.81
N LEU A 90 -6.92 0.57 -10.53
CA LEU A 90 -6.79 1.63 -9.55
C LEU A 90 -5.74 2.66 -9.99
N LEU A 91 -4.57 2.20 -10.45
CA LEU A 91 -3.51 3.07 -10.92
C LEU A 91 -3.95 3.90 -12.13
N ALA A 92 -4.64 3.27 -13.09
CA ALA A 92 -5.20 3.96 -14.25
C ALA A 92 -6.20 5.06 -13.84
N ARG A 93 -7.01 4.83 -12.80
CA ARG A 93 -7.91 5.87 -12.26
C ARG A 93 -7.14 7.04 -11.65
N LEU A 94 -6.04 6.79 -10.93
CA LEU A 94 -5.19 7.85 -10.39
C LEU A 94 -4.52 8.65 -11.51
N GLN A 95 -4.00 7.97 -12.54
CA GLN A 95 -3.38 8.59 -13.71
C GLN A 95 -4.34 9.41 -14.56
N ALA A 96 -5.65 9.11 -14.51
CA ALA A 96 -6.69 9.86 -15.20
C ALA A 96 -7.09 11.19 -14.50
N ILE A 97 -6.59 11.46 -13.29
CA ILE A 97 -6.88 12.67 -12.53
C ILE A 97 -5.69 13.63 -12.63
N PRO A 98 -5.77 14.73 -13.40
CA PRO A 98 -4.62 15.62 -13.63
C PRO A 98 -4.01 16.16 -12.34
N ALA A 99 -4.85 16.51 -11.36
CA ALA A 99 -4.38 17.01 -10.07
C ALA A 99 -3.53 15.98 -9.30
N TYR A 100 -3.81 14.69 -9.42
CA TYR A 100 -2.95 13.66 -8.83
C TYR A 100 -1.67 13.49 -9.64
N VAL A 101 -1.73 13.47 -10.96
CA VAL A 101 -0.53 13.41 -11.80
C VAL A 101 0.43 14.55 -11.46
N ASP A 102 -0.07 15.78 -11.36
CA ASP A 102 0.73 16.96 -11.00
C ASP A 102 1.33 16.84 -9.59
N ALA A 103 0.54 16.42 -8.60
CA ALA A 103 1.00 16.23 -7.23
C ALA A 103 2.08 15.15 -7.10
N PHE A 104 1.89 14.00 -7.76
CA PHE A 104 2.87 12.91 -7.77
C PHE A 104 4.15 13.32 -8.51
N ARG A 105 4.03 14.02 -9.64
CA ARG A 105 5.20 14.53 -10.37
C ARG A 105 6.01 15.51 -9.54
N ALA A 106 5.36 16.38 -8.77
CA ALA A 106 6.04 17.35 -7.91
C ALA A 106 6.90 16.69 -6.82
N ILE A 107 6.54 15.50 -6.35
CA ILE A 107 7.22 14.79 -5.27
C ILE A 107 8.19 13.72 -5.79
N PHE A 108 7.74 12.94 -6.77
CA PHE A 108 8.42 11.72 -7.22
C PHE A 108 8.93 11.78 -8.67
N GLY A 109 8.59 12.82 -9.42
CA GLY A 109 8.90 12.91 -10.84
C GLY A 109 10.39 12.87 -11.12
N ARG A 110 10.77 12.17 -12.20
CA ARG A 110 12.16 12.08 -12.68
C ARG A 110 12.28 12.70 -14.07
N ALA A 111 13.49 13.14 -14.43
CA ALA A 111 13.74 13.85 -15.68
C ALA A 111 13.37 13.03 -16.94
N GLU A 112 13.47 11.71 -16.86
CA GLU A 112 13.22 10.78 -17.97
C GLU A 112 11.79 10.21 -17.98
N GLU A 113 10.96 10.53 -16.98
CA GLU A 113 9.59 10.02 -16.85
C GLU A 113 8.57 11.00 -17.42
N THR A 114 7.57 10.48 -18.13
CA THR A 114 6.34 11.21 -18.44
C THR A 114 5.59 11.54 -17.14
N PRO A 115 4.71 12.56 -17.13
CA PRO A 115 3.92 12.90 -15.94
C PRO A 115 3.15 11.71 -15.36
N GLN A 116 2.55 10.87 -16.21
CA GLN A 116 1.77 9.71 -15.79
C GLN A 116 2.63 8.61 -15.15
N GLU A 117 3.88 8.45 -15.60
CA GLU A 117 4.85 7.53 -15.00
C GLU A 117 5.27 7.96 -13.60
N ALA A 118 5.03 9.22 -13.20
CA ALA A 118 5.19 9.66 -11.83
C ALA A 118 4.27 8.88 -10.87
N VAL A 119 3.09 8.45 -11.34
CA VAL A 119 2.09 7.73 -10.56
C VAL A 119 2.33 6.22 -10.72
N THR A 120 3.04 5.63 -9.76
CA THR A 120 3.26 4.17 -9.66
C THR A 120 2.62 3.60 -8.41
N LEU A 121 2.43 2.28 -8.37
CA LEU A 121 1.85 1.61 -7.22
C LEU A 121 2.69 1.82 -5.95
N SER A 122 4.01 1.69 -6.04
CA SER A 122 4.93 1.88 -4.91
C SER A 122 4.89 3.31 -4.38
N ARG A 123 4.89 4.32 -5.27
CA ARG A 123 4.82 5.74 -4.87
C ARG A 123 3.46 6.08 -4.26
N PHE A 124 2.39 5.47 -4.76
CA PHE A 124 1.05 5.65 -4.19
C PHE A 124 0.99 5.16 -2.74
N VAL A 125 1.47 3.94 -2.48
CA VAL A 125 1.45 3.41 -1.11
C VAL A 125 2.46 4.07 -0.19
N GLU A 126 3.58 4.56 -0.73
CA GLU A 126 4.53 5.40 0.01
C GLU A 126 3.87 6.71 0.46
N ALA A 127 3.15 7.39 -0.44
CA ALA A 127 2.41 8.61 -0.11
C ALA A 127 1.33 8.37 0.96
N LEU A 128 0.59 7.26 0.87
CA LEU A 128 -0.43 6.90 1.87
C LEU A 128 0.22 6.60 3.23
N ALA A 129 1.31 5.84 3.25
CA ALA A 129 2.03 5.54 4.48
C ALA A 129 2.69 6.79 5.10
N ALA A 130 3.13 7.74 4.27
CA ALA A 130 3.63 9.03 4.75
C ALA A 130 2.52 9.87 5.41
N PHE A 131 1.27 9.77 4.93
CA PHE A 131 0.12 10.38 5.59
C PHE A 131 -0.18 9.71 6.94
N GLU A 132 -0.25 8.38 6.99
CA GLU A 132 -0.54 7.64 8.23
C GLU A 132 0.51 7.88 9.33
N ARG A 133 1.77 8.10 8.96
CA ARG A 133 2.83 8.51 9.91
C ARG A 133 2.60 9.86 10.60
N ARG A 134 1.75 10.73 10.06
CA ARG A 134 1.38 11.99 10.72
C ARG A 134 0.36 11.78 11.84
N LEU A 135 -0.19 10.57 11.98
CA LEU A 135 -1.20 10.22 12.98
C LEU A 135 -0.57 9.56 14.22
N ILE A 136 0.66 9.99 14.57
CA ILE A 136 1.34 9.59 15.79
C ILE A 136 0.96 10.57 16.90
N TYR A 137 0.36 10.03 17.95
CA TYR A 137 -0.05 10.72 19.17
C TYR A 137 0.57 9.98 20.36
N THR A 138 1.59 10.59 20.96
CA THR A 138 2.32 10.09 22.14
C THR A 138 2.05 10.94 23.36
#